data_AF-A0A936XTJ8-F1
#
_entry.id   AF-A0A936XTJ8-F1
#
_cell.length_a   1.000
_cell.length_b   1.000
_cell.length_c   1.000
_cell.angle_alpha   90.00
_cell.angle_beta   90.00
_cell.angle_gamma   90.00
#
_symmetry.space_group_name_H-M   'P 1'
#
loop_
_entity.id
_entity.type
_entity.pdbx_description
1 polymer ?
#
loop_
_entity_poly.entity_id
_entity_poly.type
_entity_poly.pdbx_seq_one_letter_code
_entity_poly.pdbx_strand_id
1 'polypeptide(L)' 'MSKHLTYISYVVQTENGPLFNHEKIHLDHTFSSGTLHDITQDAVIKWADNKEKELSAGQQLTILNFFTFETDN' A
#
# COMPACT_ATOMS: atom_id res chain seq x y z
N MET A 1 7.08 13.60 17.21
CA MET A 1 7.46 13.05 15.89
C MET A 1 6.17 12.81 15.13
N SER A 2 5.98 13.47 13.99
CA SER A 2 4.84 13.22 13.12
C SER A 2 4.87 11.78 12.65
N LYS A 3 3.74 11.07 12.75
CA LYS A 3 3.59 9.73 12.17
C LYS A 3 3.00 9.89 10.78
N HIS A 4 3.61 9.26 9.79
CA HIS A 4 3.05 9.17 8.45
C HIS A 4 2.23 7.88 8.33
N LEU A 5 1.01 7.99 7.84
CA LEU A 5 0.18 6.86 7.47
C LEU A 5 -0.09 6.91 5.98
N THR A 6 -0.09 5.74 5.35
CA THR A 6 -0.44 5.60 3.94
C THR A 6 -1.75 4.83 3.83
N TYR A 7 -2.74 5.45 3.21
CA TYR A 7 -3.96 4.77 2.81
C TYR A 7 -3.76 4.16 1.42
N ILE A 8 -4.15 2.91 1.25
CA ILE A 8 -4.06 2.17 -0.02
C ILE A 8 -5.42 1.58 -0.32
N SER A 9 -5.96 1.86 -1.51
CA SER A 9 -7.13 1.17 -2.06
C SER A 9 -6.69 0.24 -3.18
N TYR A 10 -7.21 -0.98 -3.18
CA TYR A 10 -6.80 -2.03 -4.11
C TYR A 10 -7.95 -2.99 -4.43
N VAL A 11 -7.75 -3.78 -5.49
CA VAL A 11 -8.65 -4.86 -5.90
C VAL A 11 -7.87 -6.18 -5.89
N VAL A 12 -8.49 -7.21 -5.35
CA VAL A 12 -8.05 -8.60 -5.54
C VAL A 12 -8.93 -9.23 -6.60
N GLN A 13 -8.33 -9.64 -7.72
CA GLN A 13 -9.03 -10.42 -8.73
C GLN A 13 -9.16 -11.86 -8.23
N THR A 14 -10.39 -12.37 -8.19
CA THR A 14 -10.67 -13.76 -7.79
C THR A 14 -11.53 -14.45 -8.84
N GLU A 15 -11.62 -15.77 -8.79
CA GLU A 15 -12.50 -16.56 -9.67
C GLU A 15 -13.99 -16.17 -9.55
N ASN A 16 -14.39 -15.67 -8.38
CA ASN A 16 -15.78 -15.24 -8.10
C ASN A 16 -16.02 -13.75 -8.43
N GLY A 17 -15.03 -13.06 -9.00
CA GLY A 17 -15.07 -11.63 -9.32
C GLY A 17 -14.10 -10.78 -8.50
N PRO A 18 -14.03 -9.46 -8.81
CA PRO A 18 -13.13 -8.54 -8.13
C PRO A 18 -13.61 -8.22 -6.71
N LEU A 19 -12.70 -8.29 -5.74
CA LEU A 19 -12.92 -7.87 -4.36
C LEU A 19 -12.20 -6.54 -4.11
N PHE A 20 -12.97 -5.50 -3.79
CA PHE A 20 -12.42 -4.18 -3.45
C PHE A 20 -12.08 -4.11 -1.98
N ASN A 21 -10.89 -3.63 -1.66
CA ASN A 21 -10.44 -3.47 -0.28
C ASN A 21 -9.59 -2.21 -0.11
N HIS A 22 -9.31 -1.87 1.15
CA HIS A 22 -8.43 -0.78 1.50
C HIS A 22 -7.71 -1.05 2.82
N GLU A 23 -6.50 -0.52 2.95
CA GLU A 23 -5.69 -0.63 4.17
C GLU A 23 -5.05 0.70 4.52
N LYS A 24 -4.83 0.92 5.82
CA LYS A 24 -4.01 2.01 6.35
C LYS A 24 -2.77 1.37 6.94
N ILE A 25 -1.61 1.69 6.40
CA ILE A 25 -0.34 1.13 6.84
C ILE A 25 0.57 2.23 7.37
N HIS A 26 1.36 1.89 8.38
CA HIS A 26 2.48 2.73 8.79
C HIS A 26 3.68 2.37 7.93
N LEU A 27 4.17 3.35 7.18
CA LEU A 27 5.42 3.21 6.44
C LEU A 27 6.47 3.99 7.21
N ASP A 28 7.39 3.27 7.84
CA ASP A 28 8.55 3.88 8.51
C ASP A 28 9.47 4.46 7.42
N HIS A 29 9.22 5.71 7.06
CA HIS A 29 10.06 6.45 6.12
C HIS A 29 11.26 7.02 6.87
N THR A 30 12.42 6.36 6.78
CA THR A 30 13.69 7.06 6.95
C THR A 30 13.93 7.89 5.70
N PHE A 31 13.60 9.18 5.76
CA PHE A 31 13.79 10.14 4.67
C PHE A 31 15.27 10.39 4.38
N SER A 32 15.94 9.46 3.69
CA SER A 32 17.26 9.70 3.12
C SER A 32 17.10 10.29 1.73
N SER A 33 17.16 11.62 1.62
CA SER A 33 17.34 12.43 0.39
C SER A 33 16.37 12.26 -0.79
N GLY A 34 15.47 11.27 -0.79
CA GLY A 34 14.43 11.08 -1.80
C GLY A 34 13.18 11.93 -1.53
N THR A 35 12.36 12.16 -2.57
CA THR A 35 11.07 12.83 -2.36
C THR A 35 10.12 11.90 -1.60
N LEU A 36 9.26 12.46 -0.75
CA LEU A 36 8.23 11.70 -0.01
C LEU A 36 7.40 10.82 -0.95
N HIS A 37 7.13 11.32 -2.16
CA HIS A 37 6.36 10.60 -3.18
C HIS A 37 7.06 9.32 -3.64
N ASP A 38 8.33 9.41 -4.03
CA ASP A 38 9.09 8.26 -4.55
C ASP A 38 9.28 7.17 -3.49
N ILE A 39 9.63 7.57 -2.26
CA ILE A 39 9.81 6.64 -1.13
C ILE A 39 8.47 5.95 -0.79
N THR A 40 7.36 6.68 -0.83
CA THR A 40 6.03 6.10 -0.59
C THR A 40 5.67 5.12 -1.68
N GLN A 41 5.88 5.46 -2.95
CA GLN A 41 5.54 4.58 -4.07
C GLN A 41 6.30 3.25 -3.99
N ASP A 42 7.61 3.28 -3.74
CA ASP A 42 8.41 2.06 -3.60
C ASP A 42 7.95 1.20 -2.42
N ALA A 43 7.58 1.83 -1.30
CA ALA A 43 7.09 1.13 -0.13
C ALA A 43 5.70 0.52 -0.35
N VAL A 44 4.83 1.20 -1.10
CA VAL A 44 3.52 0.68 -1.52
C VAL A 44 3.67 -0.51 -2.47
N ILE A 45 4.63 -0.47 -3.40
CA ILE A 45 4.95 -1.60 -4.28
C ILE A 45 5.42 -2.81 -3.45
N LYS A 46 6.37 -2.62 -2.53
CA LYS A 46 6.82 -3.70 -1.63
C LYS A 46 5.70 -4.26 -0.76
N TRP A 47 4.79 -3.40 -0.30
CA TRP A 47 3.61 -3.84 0.43
C TRP A 47 2.71 -4.71 -0.47
N ALA A 48 2.46 -4.30 -1.71
CA ALA A 48 1.66 -5.07 -2.67
C ALA A 48 2.28 -6.43 -2.98
N ASP A 49 3.59 -6.49 -3.23
CA ASP A 49 4.33 -7.74 -3.47
C ASP A 49 4.21 -8.72 -2.29
N ASN A 50 4.23 -8.20 -1.06
CA ASN A 50 4.08 -9.04 0.12
C ASN A 50 2.63 -9.49 0.31
N LYS A 51 1.67 -8.59 0.06
CA LYS A 51 0.25 -8.91 0.13
C LYS A 51 -0.14 -9.97 -0.90
N GLU A 52 0.42 -9.91 -2.11
CA GLU A 52 0.15 -10.87 -3.17
C GLU A 52 0.66 -12.29 -2.81
N LYS A 53 1.73 -12.41 -2.03
CA LYS A 53 2.21 -13.71 -1.51
C LYS A 53 1.26 -14.35 -0.49
N GLU A 54 0.41 -13.55 0.15
CA GLU A 54 -0.62 -14.03 1.08
C GLU A 54 -1.90 -14.48 0.35
N LEU A 55 -2.02 -14.17 -0.95
CA LEU A 55 -3.18 -14.52 -1.75
C LEU A 55 -3.14 -15.99 -2.20
N SER A 56 -4.32 -16.54 -2.49
CA SER A 56 -4.43 -17.89 -3.06
C SER A 56 -3.93 -17.94 -4.49
N ALA A 57 -3.47 -19.11 -4.94
CA ALA A 57 -3.00 -19.30 -6.31
C ALA A 57 -4.05 -18.83 -7.33
N GLY A 58 -3.63 -18.01 -8.29
CA GLY A 58 -4.50 -17.43 -9.33
C GLY A 58 -5.18 -16.12 -8.94
N GLN A 59 -5.05 -15.65 -7.71
CA GLN A 59 -5.47 -14.31 -7.32
C GLN A 59 -4.36 -13.29 -7.62
N GLN A 60 -4.76 -12.10 -8.06
CA GLN A 60 -3.86 -10.98 -8.35
C GLN A 60 -4.31 -9.72 -7.64
N LEU A 61 -3.36 -8.93 -7.13
CA LEU A 61 -3.63 -7.63 -6.53
C LEU A 61 -3.39 -6.50 -7.54
N THR A 62 -4.27 -5.51 -7.57
CA THR A 62 -4.08 -4.26 -8.31
C THR A 62 -4.35 -3.07 -7.40
N ILE A 63 -3.35 -2.21 -7.22
CA ILE A 63 -3.51 -0.95 -6.50
C ILE A 63 -4.32 0.02 -7.37
N LEU A 64 -5.38 0.60 -6.81
CA LEU A 64 -6.20 1.60 -7.47
C LEU A 64 -5.72 3.02 -7.17
N ASN A 65 -5.41 3.29 -5.89
CA ASN A 65 -4.97 4.60 -5.43
C ASN A 65 -4.24 4.46 -4.09
N PHE A 66 -3.33 5.37 -3.80
CA PHE A 66 -2.75 5.53 -2.47
C PHE A 66 -2.43 6.99 -2.18
N PHE A 67 -2.44 7.36 -0.91
CA PHE A 67 -1.98 8.68 -0.45
C PHE A 67 -1.43 8.61 0.97
N THR A 68 -0.41 9.44 1.21
CA THR A 68 0.23 9.58 2.53
C THR A 68 -0.29 10.83 3.21
N PHE A 69 -0.58 10.72 4.49
CA PHE A 69 -1.00 11.83 5.33
C PHE A 69 -0.27 11.80 6.66
N GLU A 70 -0.07 12.97 7.24
CA GLU A 70 0.45 13.13 8.59
C GLU A 70 -0.69 12.99 9.59
N THR A 71 -0.42 12.29 10.68
CA THR A 71 -1.31 12.29 11.84
C THR A 71 -0.63 12.98 13.00
N ASP A 72 -1.26 14.05 13.49
CA ASP A 72 -0.96 14.61 14.79
C ASP A 72 -1.52 13.65 15.84
N ASN A 73 -0.62 13.11 16.67
CA ASN A 73 -1.02 12.36 17.87
C ASN A 73 -1.66 13.30 18.88
#